data_AF-A0A5E6NNH5-F1
#
_entry.id   AF-A0A5E6NNH5-F1
#
_cell.length_a   1.000
_cell.length_b   1.000
_cell.length_c   1.000
_cell.angle_alpha   90.00
_cell.angle_beta   90.00
_cell.angle_gamma   90.00
#
_symmetry.space_group_name_H-M   'P 1'
#
loop_
_entity.id
_entity.type
_entity.pdbx_description
1 polymer ?
#
loop_
_entity_poly.entity_id
_entity_poly.type
_entity_poly.pdbx_seq_one_letter_code
_entity_poly.pdbx_strand_id
1 'polypeptide(L)'
;MKVIKLFITSILLLSSFQTFAAFSITTAANVSTPENTDKVIKLTVNKNGLMNYFGKRKFTMSGKDVNKFTISGEDLKSKLTFKATAFEAGSDNTYSVNIKAEFRFMTETSSIAYTQTTEKTITVTVTKNPDNGEHVPTFRITRLMFLRLKTQTR
;
A
#
# COMPACT_ATOMS: atom_id res chain seq x y z
N MET A 1 -33.12 16.92 -41.77
CA MET A 1 -32.94 16.08 -40.55
C MET A 1 -31.72 15.15 -40.55
N LYS A 2 -30.80 15.19 -41.53
CA LYS A 2 -29.65 14.24 -41.56
C LYS A 2 -28.44 14.67 -40.71
N VAL A 3 -28.29 15.95 -40.40
CA VAL A 3 -27.14 16.48 -39.64
C VAL A 3 -27.21 16.20 -38.13
N ILE A 4 -28.41 16.18 -37.53
CA ILE A 4 -28.60 15.95 -36.08
C ILE A 4 -28.16 14.55 -35.64
N LYS A 5 -28.32 13.53 -36.50
CA LYS A 5 -27.86 12.16 -36.19
C LYS A 5 -26.33 12.08 -36.07
N LEU A 6 -25.58 12.89 -36.81
CA LEU A 6 -24.12 12.87 -36.84
C LEU A 6 -23.51 13.50 -35.58
N PHE A 7 -24.13 14.57 -35.06
CA PHE A 7 -23.70 15.21 -33.80
C PHE A 7 -23.92 14.32 -32.58
N ILE A 8 -25.04 13.58 -32.51
CA ILE A 8 -25.33 12.68 -31.38
C ILE A 8 -24.34 11.51 -31.35
N THR A 9 -24.00 10.92 -32.51
CA THR A 9 -22.99 9.86 -32.58
C THR A 9 -21.58 10.35 -32.23
N SER A 10 -21.23 11.60 -32.58
CA SER A 10 -19.91 12.17 -32.26
C SER A 10 -19.75 12.47 -30.76
N ILE A 11 -20.81 12.92 -30.08
CA ILE A 11 -20.81 13.17 -28.64
C ILE A 11 -20.76 11.85 -27.85
N LEU A 12 -21.49 10.80 -28.29
CA LEU A 12 -21.41 9.47 -27.67
C LEU A 12 -20.01 8.84 -27.83
N LEU A 13 -19.35 9.02 -28.98
CA LEU A 13 -18.00 8.50 -29.21
C LEU A 13 -16.97 9.16 -28.26
N LEU A 14 -17.12 10.46 -27.95
CA LEU A 14 -16.25 11.16 -26.99
C LEU A 14 -16.35 10.60 -25.56
N SER A 15 -17.54 10.17 -25.14
CA SER A 15 -17.74 9.57 -23.80
C SER A 15 -17.08 8.20 -23.63
N SER A 16 -16.64 7.59 -24.73
CA SER A 16 -16.00 6.27 -24.75
C SER A 16 -14.48 6.31 -24.83
N PHE A 17 -13.84 7.49 -24.82
CA PHE A 17 -12.41 7.58 -24.56
C PHE A 17 -12.15 7.19 -23.10
N GLN A 18 -11.90 5.90 -22.89
CA GLN A 18 -11.36 5.40 -21.64
C GLN A 18 -10.10 6.20 -21.33
N THR A 19 -10.11 6.96 -20.24
CA THR A 19 -8.94 7.71 -19.80
C THR A 19 -7.80 6.73 -19.54
N PHE A 20 -6.73 6.78 -20.32
CA PHE A 20 -5.49 6.10 -19.97
C PHE A 20 -4.98 6.75 -18.68
N ALA A 21 -5.19 6.10 -17.54
CA ALA A 21 -4.68 6.59 -16.27
C ALA A 21 -3.14 6.67 -16.35
N ALA A 22 -2.59 7.85 -16.04
CA ALA A 22 -1.15 8.07 -16.02
C ALA A 22 -0.44 7.06 -15.09
N PHE A 23 0.77 6.65 -15.47
CA PHE A 23 1.56 5.72 -14.66
C PHE A 23 1.83 6.30 -13.25
N SER A 24 1.41 5.57 -12.21
CA SER A 24 1.42 6.02 -10.83
C SER A 24 1.64 4.88 -9.85
N ILE A 25 2.30 5.17 -8.71
CA ILE A 25 2.44 4.23 -7.59
C ILE A 25 1.14 4.24 -6.75
N THR A 26 0.51 3.09 -6.65
CA THR A 26 -0.74 2.88 -5.89
C THR A 26 -0.53 2.41 -4.46
N THR A 27 0.72 2.13 -4.05
CA THR A 27 1.05 1.77 -2.67
C THR A 27 0.61 2.86 -1.69
N ALA A 28 0.13 2.46 -0.50
CA ALA A 28 -0.27 3.41 0.54
C ALA A 28 0.88 4.35 0.89
N ALA A 29 0.59 5.65 1.00
CA ALA A 29 1.59 6.65 1.33
C ALA A 29 1.98 6.61 2.82
N ASN A 30 1.04 6.29 3.69
CA ASN A 30 1.26 6.27 5.13
C ASN A 30 0.93 4.89 5.67
N VAL A 31 1.85 4.32 6.45
CA VAL A 31 1.65 3.05 7.15
C VAL A 31 2.24 3.14 8.56
N SER A 32 1.85 2.21 9.43
CA SER A 32 2.44 2.07 10.75
C SER A 32 2.97 0.67 10.98
N THR A 33 3.91 0.56 11.90
CA THR A 33 4.42 -0.72 12.39
C THR A 33 4.73 -0.60 13.88
N PRO A 34 4.53 -1.66 14.67
CA PRO A 34 5.01 -1.66 16.03
C PRO A 34 6.54 -1.56 16.07
N GLU A 35 7.06 -1.02 17.16
CA GLU A 35 8.50 -0.93 17.41
C GLU A 35 9.19 -2.29 17.29
N ASN A 36 10.45 -2.27 16.85
CA ASN A 36 11.28 -3.46 16.66
C ASN A 36 10.68 -4.54 15.74
N THR A 37 9.64 -4.21 14.97
CA THR A 37 8.97 -5.12 14.05
C THR A 37 9.07 -4.59 12.62
N ASP A 38 9.81 -5.31 11.78
CA ASP A 38 9.98 -4.98 10.37
C ASP A 38 8.62 -4.87 9.66
N LYS A 39 8.47 -3.82 8.83
CA LYS A 39 7.27 -3.63 8.02
C LYS A 39 7.56 -3.97 6.57
N VAL A 40 6.89 -4.99 6.05
CA VAL A 40 6.92 -5.32 4.63
C VAL A 40 5.74 -4.65 3.92
N ILE A 41 6.05 -3.82 2.92
CA ILE A 41 5.11 -3.02 2.14
C ILE A 41 5.19 -3.45 0.69
N LYS A 42 4.07 -3.90 0.10
CA LYS A 42 4.04 -4.26 -1.31
C LYS A 42 4.12 -2.99 -2.18
N LEU A 43 5.07 -2.96 -3.12
CA LEU A 43 5.15 -1.90 -4.11
C LEU A 43 4.20 -2.23 -5.27
N THR A 44 3.29 -1.30 -5.56
CA THR A 44 2.24 -1.48 -6.57
C THR A 44 2.11 -0.21 -7.39
N VAL A 45 1.79 -0.39 -8.66
CA VAL A 45 1.51 0.67 -9.63
C VAL A 45 0.13 0.43 -10.21
N ASN A 46 -0.47 1.48 -10.78
CA ASN A 46 -1.73 1.33 -11.46
C ASN A 46 -1.60 0.33 -12.61
N LYS A 47 -2.54 -0.61 -12.66
CA LYS A 47 -2.62 -1.58 -13.75
C LYS A 47 -3.31 -0.87 -14.91
N ASN A 48 -2.63 -0.74 -16.04
CA ASN A 48 -3.33 -0.62 -17.31
C ASN A 48 -3.02 -1.89 -18.14
N GLY A 49 -3.98 -2.32 -18.97
CA GLY A 49 -3.94 -3.63 -19.65
C GLY A 49 -2.63 -3.92 -20.40
N LEU A 50 -2.05 -2.90 -21.05
CA LEU A 50 -0.78 -3.04 -21.77
C LEU A 50 0.44 -3.16 -20.84
N MET A 51 0.45 -2.49 -19.67
CA MET A 51 1.60 -2.48 -18.75
C MET A 51 1.86 -3.84 -18.09
N ASN A 52 0.86 -4.71 -17.98
CA ASN A 52 1.04 -5.98 -17.26
C ASN A 52 1.77 -7.03 -18.09
N TYR A 53 1.65 -6.96 -19.42
CA TYR A 53 2.17 -8.00 -20.33
C TYR A 53 3.44 -7.60 -21.07
N PHE A 54 3.60 -6.31 -21.40
CA PHE A 54 4.65 -5.86 -22.33
C PHE A 54 5.69 -4.93 -21.69
N GLY A 55 5.87 -4.97 -20.37
CA GLY A 55 6.94 -4.18 -19.77
C GLY A 55 7.37 -4.59 -18.39
N LYS A 56 8.54 -4.07 -18.02
CA LYS A 56 9.21 -4.32 -16.75
C LYS A 56 9.17 -3.08 -15.89
N ARG A 57 8.96 -3.29 -14.59
CA ARG A 57 9.00 -2.26 -13.56
C ARG A 57 10.27 -2.39 -12.74
N LYS A 58 10.91 -1.26 -12.49
CA LYS A 58 12.02 -1.15 -11.55
C LYS A 58 11.68 -0.10 -10.51
N PHE A 59 11.96 -0.42 -9.25
CA PHE A 59 11.80 0.50 -8.13
C PHE A 59 13.16 0.89 -7.59
N THR A 60 13.34 2.16 -7.31
CA THR A 60 14.53 2.72 -6.67
C THR A 60 14.12 3.66 -5.55
N MET A 61 15.00 3.83 -4.56
CA MET A 61 14.72 4.61 -3.37
C MET A 61 15.73 5.73 -3.16
N SER A 62 15.27 6.84 -2.61
CA SER A 62 16.08 7.99 -2.19
C SER A 62 15.47 8.67 -0.96
N GLY A 63 16.22 9.56 -0.34
CA GLY A 63 15.78 10.33 0.82
C GLY A 63 16.67 10.12 2.05
N LYS A 64 16.36 10.86 3.11
CA LYS A 64 17.14 10.91 4.35
C LYS A 64 17.22 9.56 5.06
N ASP A 65 16.09 8.86 5.17
CA ASP A 65 15.99 7.62 5.96
C ASP A 65 16.21 6.35 5.13
N VAL A 66 16.72 6.48 3.89
CA VAL A 66 16.82 5.39 2.91
C VAL A 66 17.60 4.17 3.43
N ASN A 67 18.54 4.38 4.35
CA ASN A 67 19.32 3.33 5.01
C ASN A 67 18.50 2.41 5.93
N LYS A 68 17.29 2.83 6.33
CA LYS A 68 16.33 2.02 7.12
C LYS A 68 15.41 1.18 6.24
N PHE A 69 15.49 1.36 4.92
CA PHE A 69 14.65 0.67 3.96
C PHE A 69 15.46 -0.28 3.09
N THR A 70 14.80 -1.29 2.55
CA THR A 70 15.39 -2.20 1.55
C THR A 70 14.31 -2.57 0.54
N ILE A 71 14.65 -2.52 -0.75
CA ILE A 71 13.81 -3.06 -1.82
C ILE A 71 14.27 -4.49 -2.13
N SER A 72 13.33 -5.41 -2.20
CA SER A 72 13.57 -6.81 -2.59
C SER A 72 12.53 -7.29 -3.59
N GLY A 73 12.87 -8.38 -4.31
CA GLY A 73 12.05 -8.90 -5.39
C GLY A 73 12.08 -7.99 -6.63
N GLU A 74 11.46 -8.47 -7.69
CA GLU A 74 11.48 -7.80 -8.99
C GLU A 74 10.07 -7.52 -9.48
N ASP A 75 9.94 -6.43 -10.25
CA ASP A 75 8.74 -6.13 -11.00
C ASP A 75 7.46 -6.09 -10.14
N LEU A 76 6.41 -6.85 -10.48
CA LEU A 76 5.16 -6.91 -9.71
C LEU A 76 5.28 -7.58 -8.33
N LYS A 77 6.43 -8.22 -8.05
CA LYS A 77 6.73 -8.87 -6.77
C LYS A 77 7.60 -7.99 -5.86
N SER A 78 7.99 -6.79 -6.31
CA SER A 78 8.81 -5.89 -5.50
C SER A 78 8.14 -5.50 -4.19
N LYS A 79 8.93 -5.53 -3.12
CA LYS A 79 8.54 -5.18 -1.76
C LYS A 79 9.53 -4.19 -1.19
N LEU A 80 9.02 -3.22 -0.43
CA LEU A 80 9.79 -2.33 0.41
C LEU A 80 9.71 -2.85 1.84
N THR A 81 10.86 -3.16 2.44
CA THR A 81 10.95 -3.53 3.86
C THR A 81 11.52 -2.35 4.63
N PHE A 82 10.83 -1.93 5.68
CA PHE A 82 11.32 -0.96 6.65
C PHE A 82 11.76 -1.68 7.92
N LYS A 83 12.99 -1.42 8.38
CA LYS A 83 13.52 -1.94 9.65
C LYS A 83 13.17 -0.99 10.78
N ALA A 84 12.17 -1.37 11.58
CA ALA A 84 11.71 -0.56 12.69
C ALA A 84 12.72 -0.57 13.85
N THR A 85 12.87 0.59 14.50
CA THR A 85 13.64 0.74 15.74
C THR A 85 12.70 0.75 16.95
N ALA A 86 13.27 0.89 18.15
CA ALA A 86 12.51 1.15 19.37
C ALA A 86 11.71 2.45 19.23
N PHE A 87 10.58 2.51 19.94
CA PHE A 87 9.79 3.74 20.05
C PHE A 87 10.40 4.66 21.11
N GLU A 88 10.71 5.90 20.71
CA GLU A 88 11.32 6.89 21.60
C GLU A 88 10.29 7.98 21.96
N ALA A 89 9.83 7.98 23.22
CA ALA A 89 8.85 8.96 23.68
C ALA A 89 9.43 10.39 23.59
N GLY A 90 8.66 11.31 22.99
CA GLY A 90 9.09 12.71 22.78
C GLY A 90 10.00 12.94 21.57
N SER A 91 10.35 11.89 20.83
CA SER A 91 11.08 11.98 19.56
C SER A 91 10.15 11.80 18.35
N ASP A 92 10.63 12.17 17.17
CA ASP A 92 9.96 11.82 15.91
C ASP A 92 10.19 10.33 15.59
N ASN A 93 9.11 9.55 15.65
CA ASN A 93 9.10 8.12 15.34
C ASN A 93 8.62 7.86 13.90
N THR A 94 8.71 8.88 13.04
CA THR A 94 8.29 8.85 11.65
C THR A 94 9.50 8.80 10.72
N TYR A 95 9.42 7.91 9.73
CA TYR A 95 10.48 7.71 8.74
C TYR A 95 9.92 7.84 7.34
N SER A 96 10.68 8.43 6.43
CA SER A 96 10.21 8.69 5.06
C SER A 96 11.20 8.21 4.00
N VAL A 97 10.67 7.67 2.91
CA VAL A 97 11.46 7.29 1.73
C VAL A 97 10.73 7.66 0.45
N ASN A 98 11.45 8.25 -0.49
CA ASN A 98 10.94 8.51 -1.83
C ASN A 98 11.16 7.28 -2.69
N ILE A 99 10.08 6.73 -3.24
CA ILE A 99 10.12 5.62 -4.16
C ILE A 99 9.90 6.15 -5.57
N LYS A 100 10.88 5.92 -6.44
CA LYS A 100 10.74 6.11 -7.87
C LYS A 100 10.43 4.77 -8.52
N ALA A 101 9.34 4.72 -9.27
CA ALA A 101 9.02 3.60 -10.13
C ALA A 101 9.31 3.98 -11.59
N GLU A 102 9.99 3.09 -12.29
CA GLU A 102 10.26 3.18 -13.71
C GLU A 102 9.57 2.02 -14.40
N PHE A 103 8.76 2.30 -15.41
CA PHE A 103 8.18 1.31 -16.29
C PHE A 103 8.83 1.40 -17.67
N ARG A 104 9.36 0.28 -18.17
CA ARG A 104 9.93 0.15 -19.51
C ARG A 104 9.02 -0.72 -20.35
N PHE A 105 8.44 -0.15 -21.40
CA PHE A 105 7.73 -0.91 -22.41
C PHE A 105 8.74 -1.58 -23.33
N MET A 106 8.61 -2.89 -23.54
CA MET A 106 9.45 -3.65 -24.45
C MET A 106 8.66 -4.04 -25.68
N THR A 107 9.26 -3.88 -26.86
CA THR A 107 8.75 -4.46 -28.10
C THR A 107 9.01 -5.97 -28.12
N GLU A 108 8.37 -6.68 -29.05
CA GLU A 108 8.63 -8.12 -29.29
C GLU A 108 10.11 -8.41 -29.61
N THR A 109 10.83 -7.43 -30.17
CA THR A 109 12.28 -7.47 -30.41
C THR A 109 13.14 -7.12 -29.18
N SER A 110 12.55 -7.10 -27.97
CA SER A 110 13.22 -6.75 -26.71
C SER A 110 13.85 -5.36 -26.66
N SER A 111 13.43 -4.45 -27.55
CA SER A 111 13.88 -3.06 -27.55
C SER A 111 12.97 -2.22 -26.65
N ILE A 112 13.54 -1.25 -25.93
CA ILE A 112 12.76 -0.32 -25.10
C ILE A 112 12.04 0.66 -26.04
N ALA A 113 10.72 0.56 -26.12
CA ALA A 113 9.93 1.46 -26.98
C ALA A 113 9.69 2.81 -26.30
N TYR A 114 9.39 2.79 -24.99
CA TYR A 114 9.23 3.99 -24.19
C TYR A 114 9.39 3.68 -22.69
N THR A 115 9.70 4.73 -21.93
CA THR A 115 9.84 4.68 -20.48
C THR A 115 8.90 5.67 -19.83
N GLN A 116 8.24 5.25 -18.74
CA GLN A 116 7.48 6.12 -17.86
C GLN A 116 8.10 6.09 -16.46
N THR A 117 8.10 7.23 -15.78
CA THR A 117 8.56 7.32 -14.39
C THR A 117 7.52 8.03 -13.54
N THR A 118 7.43 7.64 -12.28
CA THR A 118 6.58 8.28 -11.28
C THR A 118 7.24 8.14 -9.92
N GLU A 119 6.92 9.05 -9.01
CA GLU A 119 7.49 9.09 -7.67
C GLU A 119 6.39 9.16 -6.62
N LYS A 120 6.68 8.58 -5.46
CA LYS A 120 5.81 8.64 -4.30
C LYS A 120 6.61 8.54 -3.01
N THR A 121 6.34 9.44 -2.08
CA THR A 121 6.87 9.34 -0.72
C THR A 121 6.03 8.34 0.08
N ILE A 122 6.71 7.41 0.74
CA ILE A 122 6.13 6.51 1.72
C ILE A 122 6.65 6.90 3.10
N THR A 123 5.72 7.06 4.03
CA THR A 123 5.96 7.41 5.42
C THR A 123 5.57 6.22 6.30
N VAL A 124 6.46 5.85 7.22
CA VAL A 124 6.24 4.80 8.21
C VAL A 124 6.33 5.40 9.60
N THR A 125 5.27 5.27 10.39
CA THR A 125 5.28 5.65 11.80
C THR A 125 5.48 4.41 12.67
N VAL A 126 6.49 4.46 13.53
CA VAL A 126 6.70 3.44 14.57
C VAL A 126 5.77 3.74 15.75
N THR A 127 5.02 2.73 16.17
CA THR A 127 4.13 2.81 17.33
C THR A 127 4.68 1.99 18.48
N LYS A 128 4.55 2.49 19.72
CA LYS A 128 4.84 1.71 20.91
C LYS A 128 4.03 0.40 20.89
N ASN A 129 4.64 -0.71 21.28
CA ASN A 129 3.87 -1.93 21.51
C ASN A 129 2.88 -1.69 22.67
N PRO A 130 1.66 -2.23 22.60
CA PRO A 130 0.86 -2.35 23.83
C PRO A 130 1.72 -3.15 24.80
N ASP A 131 2.01 -2.58 25.98
CA ASP A 131 2.84 -3.23 26.97
C ASP A 131 2.36 -4.67 27.15
N ASN A 132 3.30 -5.63 27.11
CA ASN A 132 3.05 -7.01 27.54
C ASN A 132 2.83 -7.08 29.08
N GLY A 133 2.46 -5.96 29.70
CA GLY A 133 2.27 -5.75 31.12
C GLY A 133 0.82 -6.01 31.49
N GLU A 134 0.65 -7.04 32.33
CA GLU A 134 -0.59 -7.51 32.95
C GLU A 134 -1.67 -8.05 32.02
N HIS A 135 -1.75 -9.38 32.04
CA HIS A 135 -2.97 -10.12 31.81
C HIS A 135 -4.05 -9.59 32.78
N VAL A 136 -4.84 -8.60 32.35
CA VAL A 136 -6.12 -8.33 32.99
C VAL A 136 -6.94 -9.60 32.78
N PRO A 137 -7.35 -10.34 33.84
CA PRO A 137 -8.16 -11.51 33.64
C PRO A 137 -9.43 -11.05 32.94
N THR A 138 -9.56 -11.43 31.68
CA THR A 138 -10.81 -11.27 30.94
C THR A 138 -11.82 -12.14 31.66
N PHE A 139 -12.64 -11.55 32.53
CA PHE A 139 -13.86 -12.19 33.01
C PHE A 139 -14.74 -12.41 31.78
N ARG A 140 -14.59 -13.57 31.15
CA ARG A 140 -15.58 -14.08 30.22
C ARG A 140 -16.84 -14.35 31.02
N ILE A 141 -17.78 -13.40 31.03
CA ILE A 141 -19.17 -13.69 31.37
C ILE A 141 -19.69 -14.56 30.24
N THR A 142 -19.39 -15.85 30.33
CA THR A 142 -20.01 -16.87 29.51
C THR A 142 -21.43 -16.99 30.05
N ARG A 143 -22.37 -16.32 29.37
CA ARG A 143 -23.73 -16.79 29.15
C ARG A 143 -24.36 -17.51 30.34
N LEU A 144 -25.02 -16.73 31.20
CA LEU A 144 -26.21 -17.07 31.98
C LEU A 144 -26.39 -18.57 32.30
N MET A 145 -25.74 -19.06 33.36
CA MET A 145 -26.10 -20.35 33.97
C MET A 145 -26.91 -20.06 35.24
N PHE A 146 -28.17 -20.45 35.21
CA PHE A 146 -29.17 -20.29 36.27
C PHE A 146 -28.63 -20.79 37.62
N LEU A 147 -28.49 -19.89 38.60
CA LEU A 147 -28.35 -20.28 40.00
C LEU A 147 -29.73 -20.38 40.62
N ARG A 148 -30.20 -21.61 40.80
CA ARG A 148 -31.42 -21.96 41.54
C ARG A 148 -31.22 -21.59 43.01
N LEU A 149 -31.95 -20.58 43.49
CA LEU A 149 -31.98 -20.23 44.91
C LEU A 149 -32.60 -21.40 45.69
N LYS A 150 -31.82 -22.06 46.55
CA LYS A 150 -32.35 -22.97 47.57
C LYS A 150 -32.37 -22.17 48.88
N THR A 151 -33.54 -21.67 49.23
CA THR A 151 -33.80 -21.07 50.55
C THR A 151 -33.74 -22.18 51.60
N GLN A 152 -32.87 -22.02 52.59
CA GLN A 152 -32.89 -22.78 53.84
C GLN A 152 -32.86 -21.76 54.99
N THR A 153 -33.84 -21.92 55.85
CA THR A 153 -34.31 -21.06 56.92
C THR A 153 -33.32 -20.97 58.08
N ARG A 154 -33.32 -19.83 58.77
CA ARG A 154 -33.33 -19.81 60.23
C ARG A 154 -34.15 -18.63 60.72
#